data_AF-A0A7S1QAZ0-F1
#
_entry.id   AF-A0A7S1QAZ0-F1
#
_cell.length_a   1.000
_cell.length_b   1.000
_cell.length_c   1.000
_cell.angle_alpha   90.00
_cell.angle_beta   90.00
_cell.angle_gamma   90.00
#
_symmetry.space_group_name_H-M   'P 1'
#
loop_
_entity.id
_entity.type
_entity.pdbx_description
1 polymer ?
#
loop_
_entity_poly.entity_id
_entity_poly.type
_entity_poly.pdbx_seq_one_letter_code
_entity_poly.pdbx_strand_id
1 'polypeptide(L)'
;PAWTYEGRTFSGDGNDFEDLSGTFGSLALDGAFSIAFTACWRSLNNWSRIIDFGNGQADSNIFIGNKGKTGGFAFHIWIGKKEHTLHIADAIRVNEVHRYLCSVSASGCMRVYRDGSLIGERTISAAPAPCVRRRLYVGR
;
A
#
# COMPACT_ATOMS: atom_id res chain seq x y z
N PRO A 1 16.86 -0.71 -6.31
CA PRO A 1 17.16 -1.73 -5.28
C PRO A 1 15.87 -2.45 -4.90
N ALA A 2 15.95 -3.71 -4.49
CA ALA A 2 14.80 -4.46 -3.97
C ALA A 2 14.99 -4.67 -2.47
N TRP A 3 13.94 -4.39 -1.70
CA TRP A 3 13.89 -4.66 -0.27
C TRP A 3 12.81 -5.70 -0.02
N THR A 4 13.08 -6.66 0.84
CA THR A 4 12.20 -7.80 1.09
C THR A 4 11.92 -7.93 2.59
N TYR A 5 10.67 -8.22 2.90
CA TYR A 5 10.21 -8.52 4.26
C TYR A 5 9.50 -9.87 4.23
N GLU A 6 9.93 -10.80 5.09
CA GLU A 6 9.25 -12.07 5.31
C GLU A 6 7.98 -11.79 6.09
N GLY A 7 6.84 -11.81 5.39
CA GLY A 7 5.53 -11.51 5.98
C GLY A 7 5.13 -12.49 7.08
N ARG A 8 4.14 -12.10 7.89
CA ARG A 8 3.53 -12.94 8.92
C ARG A 8 2.02 -12.77 8.95
N THR A 9 1.35 -13.55 9.80
CA THR A 9 -0.06 -13.32 10.13
C THR A 9 -0.17 -12.14 11.09
N PHE A 10 -1.13 -11.27 10.81
CA PHE A 10 -1.56 -10.17 11.68
C PHE A 10 -2.99 -10.44 12.13
N SER A 11 -3.29 -10.17 13.40
CA SER A 11 -4.61 -10.29 14.01
C SER A 11 -5.59 -9.23 13.51
N GLY A 12 -5.07 -8.12 12.96
CA GLY A 12 -5.87 -6.95 12.58
C GLY A 12 -6.26 -6.07 13.77
N ASP A 13 -5.67 -6.29 14.95
CA ASP A 13 -5.64 -5.33 16.04
C ASP A 13 -4.74 -4.14 15.67
N GLY A 14 -5.12 -2.93 16.07
CA GLY A 14 -4.37 -1.71 15.73
C GLY A 14 -2.95 -1.63 16.33
N ASN A 15 -2.59 -2.56 17.23
CA ASN A 15 -1.26 -2.69 17.81
C ASN A 15 -0.47 -3.89 17.28
N ASP A 16 -1.08 -4.74 16.44
CA ASP A 16 -0.41 -5.89 15.84
C ASP A 16 0.05 -5.56 14.42
N PHE A 17 1.17 -4.86 14.35
CA PHE A 17 1.82 -4.47 13.10
C PHE A 17 3.34 -4.62 13.24
N GLU A 18 4.05 -4.59 12.11
CA GLU A 18 5.50 -4.49 12.07
C GLU A 18 5.91 -3.06 11.69
N ASP A 19 6.86 -2.45 12.42
CA ASP A 19 7.49 -1.20 11.98
C ASP A 19 8.85 -1.47 11.37
N LEU A 20 8.89 -1.38 10.05
CA LEU A 20 10.06 -1.67 9.25
C LEU A 20 11.07 -0.51 9.19
N SER A 21 10.80 0.63 9.82
CA SER A 21 11.66 1.82 9.77
C SER A 21 13.06 1.60 10.36
N GLY A 22 13.21 0.70 11.34
CA GLY A 22 14.52 0.36 11.90
C GLY A 22 15.43 -0.39 10.92
N THR A 23 14.85 -1.17 10.02
CA THR A 23 15.58 -1.98 9.02
C THR A 23 15.70 -1.25 7.69
N PHE A 24 14.66 -0.51 7.31
CA PHE A 24 14.49 0.10 6.00
C PHE A 24 14.32 1.62 6.09
N GLY A 25 14.87 2.28 7.11
CA GLY A 25 14.71 3.72 7.32
C GLY A 25 15.24 4.61 6.18
N SER A 26 16.07 4.06 5.29
CA SER A 26 16.54 4.72 4.06
C SER A 26 15.74 4.32 2.81
N LEU A 27 14.64 3.58 2.96
CA LEU A 27 13.76 3.18 1.86
C LEU A 27 13.18 4.43 1.19
N ALA A 28 13.58 4.64 -0.07
CA ALA A 28 13.02 5.67 -0.92
C ALA A 28 11.86 5.09 -1.74
N LEU A 29 10.65 5.57 -1.48
CA LEU A 29 9.45 5.33 -2.31
C LEU A 29 9.05 6.67 -2.93
N ASP A 30 10.04 7.24 -3.61
CA ASP A 30 10.09 8.59 -4.11
C ASP A 30 10.27 8.47 -5.62
N GLY A 31 9.57 9.28 -6.41
CA GLY A 31 9.53 9.06 -7.85
C GLY A 31 8.84 7.73 -8.20
N ALA A 32 9.29 7.07 -9.27
CA ALA A 32 8.68 5.82 -9.71
C ALA A 32 9.02 4.68 -8.75
N PHE A 33 8.01 3.94 -8.29
CA PHE A 33 8.22 2.81 -7.38
C PHE A 33 7.17 1.72 -7.61
N SER A 34 7.46 0.54 -7.05
CA SER A 34 6.55 -0.59 -7.00
C SER A 34 6.60 -1.28 -5.65
N ILE A 35 5.46 -1.80 -5.20
CA ILE A 35 5.32 -2.63 -4.01
C ILE A 35 4.61 -3.91 -4.44
N ALA A 36 5.27 -5.05 -4.21
CA ALA A 36 4.71 -6.37 -4.48
C ALA A 36 4.51 -7.11 -3.15
N PHE A 37 3.38 -7.81 -3.02
CA PHE A 37 3.09 -8.60 -1.84
C PHE A 37 2.12 -9.75 -2.16
N THR A 38 2.16 -10.80 -1.34
CA THR A 38 1.15 -11.85 -1.33
C THR A 38 0.34 -11.71 -0.05
N ALA A 39 -0.98 -11.65 -0.14
CA ALA A 39 -1.82 -11.42 1.03
C ALA A 39 -3.12 -12.24 0.97
N CYS A 40 -3.66 -12.51 2.16
CA CYS A 40 -4.96 -13.13 2.38
C CYS A 40 -5.64 -12.39 3.53
N TRP A 41 -6.76 -11.73 3.24
CA TRP A 41 -7.60 -11.11 4.26
C TRP A 41 -8.47 -12.19 4.90
N ARG A 42 -8.36 -12.37 6.22
CA ARG A 42 -9.22 -13.28 7.00
C ARG A 42 -10.55 -12.63 7.40
N SER A 43 -10.55 -11.31 7.50
CA SER A 43 -11.73 -10.47 7.70
C SER A 43 -11.49 -9.10 7.04
N LEU A 44 -12.56 -8.32 6.88
CA LEU A 44 -12.51 -6.96 6.33
C LEU A 44 -12.83 -5.95 7.44
N ASN A 45 -11.86 -5.69 8.31
CA ASN A 45 -11.97 -4.59 9.27
C ASN A 45 -11.97 -3.25 8.51
N ASN A 46 -12.30 -2.17 9.22
CA ASN A 46 -12.35 -0.85 8.61
C ASN A 46 -10.94 -0.40 8.20
N TRP A 47 -10.63 -0.46 6.91
CA TRP A 47 -9.32 -0.13 6.34
C TRP A 47 -8.17 -0.99 6.87
N SER A 48 -8.33 -2.32 6.94
CA SER A 48 -7.23 -3.27 7.21
C SER A 48 -6.06 -3.02 6.26
N ARG A 49 -4.96 -2.46 6.78
CA ARG A 49 -3.82 -2.01 5.97
C ARG A 49 -2.81 -3.14 5.86
N ILE A 50 -2.32 -3.38 4.65
CA ILE A 50 -1.11 -4.18 4.42
C ILE A 50 0.12 -3.27 4.41
N ILE A 51 -0.02 -2.06 3.88
CA ILE A 51 1.04 -1.04 3.85
C ILE A 51 0.48 0.27 4.41
N ASP A 52 1.21 0.89 5.34
CA ASP A 52 0.97 2.25 5.86
C ASP A 52 2.32 2.94 6.10
N PHE A 53 2.90 3.46 5.03
CA PHE A 53 4.25 4.03 5.02
C PHE A 53 4.20 5.54 4.90
N GLY A 54 4.65 6.28 5.91
CA GLY A 54 4.56 7.74 5.90
C GLY A 54 5.12 8.43 7.13
N ASN A 55 4.73 9.70 7.29
CA ASN A 55 5.05 10.53 8.47
C ASN A 55 3.80 10.89 9.29
N GLY A 56 2.65 10.32 8.93
CA GLY A 56 1.33 10.63 9.46
C GLY A 56 0.27 10.46 8.36
N GLN A 57 -1.01 10.38 8.73
CA GLN A 57 -2.08 10.02 7.79
C GLN A 57 -2.19 10.94 6.56
N ALA A 58 -1.85 12.22 6.70
CA ALA A 58 -1.96 13.22 5.63
C ALA A 58 -0.60 13.81 5.19
N ASP A 59 0.51 13.13 5.54
CA ASP A 59 1.85 13.60 5.20
C ASP A 59 2.66 12.49 4.51
N SER A 60 2.70 12.59 3.18
CA SER A 60 3.51 11.75 2.30
C SER A 60 3.28 10.24 2.49
N ASN A 61 2.09 9.88 2.93
CA ASN A 61 1.68 8.50 3.22
C ASN A 61 1.48 7.69 1.94
N ILE A 62 1.82 6.41 2.00
CA ILE A 62 1.47 5.38 1.03
C ILE A 62 0.67 4.33 1.79
N PHE A 63 -0.59 4.18 1.39
CA PHE A 63 -1.53 3.25 2.02
C PHE A 63 -2.02 2.22 1.01
N ILE A 64 -1.98 0.94 1.39
CA ILE A 64 -2.59 -0.16 0.65
C ILE A 64 -3.40 -1.03 1.61
N GLY A 65 -4.68 -1.27 1.29
CA GLY A 65 -5.57 -2.08 2.12
C GLY A 65 -6.94 -2.27 1.48
N ASN A 66 -7.90 -2.74 2.27
CA ASN A 66 -9.30 -2.78 1.83
C ASN A 66 -9.99 -1.42 2.01
N LYS A 67 -11.01 -1.15 1.21
CA LYS A 67 -11.79 0.10 1.25
C LYS A 67 -12.89 0.01 2.30
N GLY A 68 -12.78 0.78 3.38
CA GLY A 68 -13.74 0.72 4.48
C GLY A 68 -13.84 -0.71 5.01
N LYS A 69 -15.05 -1.29 5.04
CA LYS A 69 -15.29 -2.70 5.40
C LYS A 69 -15.61 -3.61 4.20
N THR A 70 -15.29 -3.19 2.98
CA THR A 70 -15.66 -3.92 1.76
C THR A 70 -14.47 -4.68 1.17
N GLY A 71 -14.75 -5.58 0.21
CA GLY A 71 -13.73 -6.27 -0.61
C GLY A 71 -13.10 -5.37 -1.69
N GLY A 72 -13.35 -4.06 -1.65
CA GLY A 72 -12.68 -3.11 -2.53
C GLY A 72 -11.21 -2.96 -2.15
N PHE A 73 -10.30 -2.97 -3.13
CA PHE A 73 -8.89 -2.66 -2.91
C PHE A 73 -8.69 -1.15 -2.95
N ALA A 74 -7.90 -0.62 -2.02
CA ALA A 74 -7.57 0.79 -1.91
C ALA A 74 -6.06 0.97 -1.97
N PHE A 75 -5.59 1.74 -2.95
CA PHE A 75 -4.21 2.20 -3.05
C PHE A 75 -4.19 3.72 -3.02
N HIS A 76 -3.64 4.31 -1.96
CA HIS A 76 -3.58 5.75 -1.78
C HIS A 76 -2.12 6.21 -1.69
N ILE A 77 -1.84 7.38 -2.26
CA ILE A 77 -0.58 8.07 -2.12
C ILE A 77 -0.84 9.55 -1.81
N TRP A 78 -0.07 10.11 -0.89
CA TRP A 78 -0.05 11.54 -0.62
C TRP A 78 1.14 12.18 -1.30
N ILE A 79 0.88 13.26 -2.05
CA ILE A 79 1.92 14.13 -2.62
C ILE A 79 1.83 15.45 -1.87
N GLY A 80 2.77 15.67 -0.95
CA GLY A 80 2.62 16.66 0.10
C GLY A 80 1.37 16.37 0.92
N LYS A 81 0.41 17.31 0.94
CA LYS A 81 -0.87 17.18 1.66
C LYS A 81 -2.04 16.69 0.79
N LYS A 82 -1.80 16.48 -0.51
CA LYS A 82 -2.86 16.09 -1.45
C LYS A 82 -2.93 14.58 -1.56
N GLU A 83 -4.11 14.03 -1.27
CA GLU A 83 -4.41 12.62 -1.44
C GLU A 83 -4.71 12.27 -2.90
N HIS A 84 -4.21 11.13 -3.34
CA HIS A 84 -4.49 10.51 -4.62
C HIS A 84 -4.83 9.04 -4.40
N THR A 85 -5.88 8.56 -5.07
CA THR A 85 -6.46 7.25 -4.78
C THR A 85 -6.68 6.42 -6.04
N LEU A 86 -6.51 5.11 -5.92
CA LEU A 86 -6.98 4.12 -6.88
C LEU A 86 -7.78 3.09 -6.10
N HIS A 87 -9.10 3.07 -6.30
CA HIS A 87 -10.01 2.10 -5.67
C HIS A 87 -10.51 1.14 -6.74
N ILE A 88 -10.50 -0.15 -6.43
CA ILE A 88 -10.92 -1.21 -7.35
C ILE A 88 -11.96 -2.06 -6.62
N ALA A 89 -13.18 -2.12 -7.14
CA ALA A 89 -14.24 -2.91 -6.53
C ALA A 89 -13.92 -4.41 -6.62
N ASP A 90 -14.33 -5.17 -5.60
CA ASP A 90 -14.27 -6.65 -5.57
C ASP A 90 -12.91 -7.27 -5.90
N ALA A 91 -11.84 -6.50 -5.64
CA ALA A 91 -10.47 -6.92 -5.87
C ALA A 91 -9.92 -7.79 -4.72
N ILE A 92 -10.51 -7.72 -3.53
CA ILE A 92 -10.15 -8.53 -2.35
C ILE A 92 -11.31 -9.49 -2.04
N ARG A 93 -10.99 -10.78 -1.97
CA ARG A 93 -11.91 -11.83 -1.50
C ARG A 93 -11.38 -12.44 -0.22
N VAL A 94 -12.24 -12.53 0.79
CA VAL A 94 -11.88 -13.05 2.11
C VAL A 94 -11.51 -14.53 1.98
N ASN A 95 -10.46 -14.95 2.70
CA ASN A 95 -9.88 -16.28 2.68
C ASN A 95 -9.25 -16.73 1.34
N GLU A 96 -9.09 -15.82 0.38
CA GLU A 96 -8.36 -16.09 -0.86
C GLU A 96 -6.96 -15.46 -0.80
N VAL A 97 -5.95 -16.25 -1.20
CA VAL A 97 -4.56 -15.77 -1.32
C VAL A 97 -4.37 -15.24 -2.74
N HIS A 98 -3.91 -14.00 -2.85
CA HIS A 98 -3.58 -13.39 -4.14
C HIS A 98 -2.22 -12.69 -4.08
N ARG A 99 -1.56 -12.61 -5.24
CA ARG A 99 -0.36 -11.78 -5.42
C ARG A 99 -0.77 -10.43 -5.98
N TYR A 100 -0.32 -9.36 -5.34
CA TYR A 100 -0.58 -7.99 -5.77
C TYR A 100 0.72 -7.28 -6.15
N LEU A 101 0.64 -6.43 -7.17
CA LEU A 101 1.68 -5.48 -7.53
C LEU A 101 1.04 -4.11 -7.68
N CYS A 102 1.40 -3.18 -6.80
CA CYS A 102 1.06 -1.77 -6.91
C CYS A 102 2.27 -1.03 -7.46
N SER A 103 2.07 -0.17 -8.47
CA SER A 103 3.15 0.61 -9.07
C SER A 103 2.72 2.05 -9.33
N VAL A 104 3.69 2.96 -9.31
CA VAL A 104 3.53 4.36 -9.69
C VAL A 104 4.66 4.69 -10.66
N SER A 105 4.34 5.12 -11.89
CA SER A 105 5.34 5.60 -12.84
C SER A 105 5.85 7.00 -12.45
N ALA A 106 6.98 7.43 -13.02
CA ALA A 106 7.52 8.78 -12.80
C ALA A 106 6.53 9.89 -13.19
N SER A 107 5.66 9.62 -14.18
CA SER A 107 4.60 10.52 -14.63
C SER A 107 3.31 10.43 -13.79
N GLY A 108 3.30 9.65 -12.69
CA GLY A 108 2.13 9.50 -11.82
C GLY A 108 1.08 8.50 -12.32
N CYS A 109 1.43 7.55 -13.18
CA CYS A 109 0.51 6.46 -13.54
C CYS A 109 0.51 5.40 -12.44
N MET A 110 -0.58 5.33 -11.68
CA MET A 110 -0.83 4.30 -10.66
C MET A 110 -1.42 3.06 -11.33
N ARG A 111 -0.89 1.88 -11.04
CA ARG A 111 -1.45 0.59 -11.49
C ARG A 111 -1.48 -0.43 -10.37
N VAL A 112 -2.52 -1.27 -10.38
CA VAL A 112 -2.61 -2.45 -9.51
C VAL A 112 -2.83 -3.68 -10.37
N TYR A 113 -1.99 -4.69 -10.15
CA TYR A 113 -2.13 -6.00 -10.73
C TYR A 113 -2.49 -7.02 -9.65
N ARG A 114 -3.33 -8.00 -10.00
CA ARG A 114 -3.64 -9.18 -9.18
C ARG A 114 -3.36 -10.42 -10.00
N ASP A 115 -2.52 -11.30 -9.47
CA ASP A 115 -2.08 -12.55 -10.12
C ASP A 115 -1.60 -12.34 -11.57
N GLY A 116 -0.85 -11.25 -11.79
CA GLY A 116 -0.29 -10.88 -13.09
C GLY A 116 -1.25 -10.10 -14.01
N SER A 117 -2.54 -10.00 -13.69
CA SER A 117 -3.52 -9.26 -14.49
C SER A 117 -3.70 -7.83 -13.99
N LEU A 118 -3.72 -6.84 -14.89
CA LEU A 118 -4.04 -5.45 -14.54
C LEU A 118 -5.52 -5.36 -14.11
N ILE A 119 -5.77 -4.97 -12.87
CA ILE A 119 -7.14 -4.85 -12.33
C ILE A 119 -7.60 -3.40 -12.13
N GLY A 120 -6.68 -2.44 -12.24
CA GLY A 120 -7.03 -1.03 -12.24
C GLY A 120 -5.83 -0.14 -12.48
N GLU A 121 -6.10 1.02 -13.07
CA GLU A 121 -5.12 2.07 -13.28
C GLU A 121 -5.74 3.45 -13.12
N ARG A 122 -4.91 4.44 -12.78
CA ARG A 122 -5.28 5.84 -12.74
C ARG A 122 -4.04 6.70 -12.93
N THR A 123 -4.11 7.68 -13.81
CA THR A 123 -3.06 8.70 -13.93
C THR A 123 -3.37 9.88 -13.01
N ILE A 124 -2.37 10.29 -12.25
CA ILE A 124 -2.40 11.49 -11.40
C ILE A 124 -1.37 12.50 -11.92
N SER A 125 -1.06 13.55 -11.14
CA SER A 125 -0.23 14.67 -11.62
C SER A 125 1.28 14.38 -11.63
N ALA A 126 1.76 13.53 -10.71
CA ALA A 126 3.18 13.21 -10.57
C ALA A 126 3.35 11.97 -9.68
N ALA A 127 4.56 11.42 -9.65
CA ALA A 127 4.97 10.51 -8.59
C ALA A 127 5.21 11.24 -7.25
N PRO A 128 5.31 10.53 -6.11
CA PRO A 128 5.67 11.16 -4.84
C PRO A 128 7.01 11.90 -4.91
N ALA A 129 7.04 13.09 -4.31
CA ALA A 129 8.28 13.84 -4.15
C ALA A 129 9.23 13.13 -3.16
N PRO A 130 10.55 13.40 -3.22
CA PRO A 130 11.50 12.87 -2.26
C PRO A 130 11.11 13.16 -0.82
N CYS A 131 11.00 12.10 0.01
CA CYS A 131 10.68 12.25 1.42
C CYS A 131 11.16 11.05 2.23
N VAL A 132 11.74 11.31 3.40
CA VAL A 132 12.05 10.25 4.36
C VAL A 132 10.76 9.91 5.10
N ARG A 133 10.31 8.66 4.97
CA ARG A 133 9.15 8.13 5.72
C ARG A 133 9.66 7.46 6.99
N ARG A 134 9.26 8.01 8.13
CA ARG A 134 9.73 7.56 9.46
C ARG A 134 8.97 6.37 10.01
N ARG A 135 7.81 6.05 9.43
CA ARG A 135 6.96 4.94 9.84
C ARG A 135 6.73 4.06 8.63
N LEU A 136 7.16 2.81 8.71
CA LEU A 136 7.00 1.84 7.63
C LEU A 136 6.17 0.67 8.14
N TYR A 137 4.88 0.91 8.39
CA TYR A 137 4.03 -0.11 9.00
C TYR A 137 3.50 -1.13 8.01
N VAL A 138 3.57 -2.40 8.40
CA VAL A 138 2.95 -3.53 7.70
C VAL A 138 1.91 -4.17 8.63
N GLY A 139 0.68 -4.36 8.13
CA GLY A 139 -0.38 -5.05 8.87
C GLY A 139 -1.23 -4.22 9.85
N ARG A 140 -1.15 -2.88 9.78
CA ARG A 140 -1.78 -1.94 10.73
C ARG A 140 -3.30 -1.71 10.54
#